data_AF-A0A447CPU3-F1
#
_entry.id   AF-A0A447CPU3-F1
#
_cell.length_a   1.000
_cell.length_b   1.000
_cell.length_c   1.000
_cell.angle_alpha   90.00
_cell.angle_beta   90.00
_cell.angle_gamma   90.00
#
_symmetry.space_group_name_H-M   'P 1'
#
loop_
_entity.id
_entity.type
_entity.pdbx_description
1 polymer ?
#
loop_
_entity_poly.entity_id
_entity_poly.type
_entity_poly.pdbx_seq_one_letter_code
_entity_poly.pdbx_strand_id
1 'polypeptide(L)' 'MPRAGPTFRQADLTRALKAATAAGVKVAKVEIEGSKITIHSDTAAPAEPASDLDRWMAGRARQA' A
#
# COMPACT_ATOMS: atom_id res chain seq x y z
N MET A 1 5.71 -38.48 -8.11
CA MET A 1 6.29 -37.12 -8.27
C MET A 1 6.25 -36.43 -6.92
N PRO A 2 7.38 -35.98 -6.34
CA PRO A 2 7.34 -35.11 -5.16
C PRO A 2 6.56 -33.84 -5.51
N ARG A 3 5.64 -33.40 -4.63
CA ARG A 3 4.95 -32.12 -4.82
C ARG A 3 5.98 -31.00 -4.75
N ALA A 4 5.91 -30.05 -5.68
CA ALA A 4 6.67 -28.81 -5.56
C ALA A 4 6.38 -28.18 -4.19
N GLY A 5 7.43 -27.76 -3.49
CA GLY A 5 7.29 -27.14 -2.18
C GLY A 5 6.44 -25.86 -2.25
N PRO A 6 5.88 -25.41 -1.11
CA PRO A 6 5.12 -24.17 -1.07
C PRO A 6 6.00 -22.98 -1.48
N THR A 7 5.43 -22.07 -2.28
CA THR A 7 6.10 -20.88 -2.83
C THR A 7 6.35 -19.78 -1.81
N PHE A 8 5.68 -19.82 -0.65
CA PHE A 8 5.93 -18.95 0.50
C PHE A 8 5.63 -19.68 1.81
N ARG A 9 6.17 -19.18 2.93
CA ARG A 9 5.90 -19.71 4.28
C ARG A 9 5.28 -18.63 5.17
N GLN A 10 4.57 -19.06 6.22
CA GLN A 10 4.04 -18.15 7.25
C GLN A 10 5.13 -17.31 7.92
N ALA A 11 6.34 -17.86 8.04
CA ALA A 11 7.51 -17.15 8.58
C ALA A 11 7.87 -15.92 7.72
N ASP A 12 7.69 -15.99 6.40
CA ASP A 12 7.96 -14.88 5.49
C ASP A 12 6.95 -13.76 5.68
N LEU A 13 5.67 -14.10 5.78
CA LEU A 13 4.60 -13.14 6.08
C LEU A 13 4.82 -12.45 7.43
N THR A 14 5.15 -13.24 8.46
CA THR A 14 5.41 -12.72 9.80
C THR A 14 6.59 -11.75 9.81
N ARG A 15 7.67 -12.10 9.10
CA ARG A 15 8.85 -11.24 8.97
C ARG A 15 8.51 -9.93 8.25
N ALA A 16 7.79 -10.00 7.13
CA ALA A 16 7.42 -8.84 6.34
C ALA A 16 6.51 -7.88 7.14
N LEU A 17 5.50 -8.41 7.82
CA LEU A 17 4.59 -7.62 8.66
C LEU A 17 5.33 -6.91 9.80
N LYS A 18 6.18 -7.64 10.53
CA LYS A 18 6.98 -7.06 11.62
C LYS A 18 7.88 -5.93 11.12
N ALA A 19 8.54 -6.13 9.98
CA ALA A 19 9.39 -5.11 9.38
C ALA A 19 8.59 -3.86 8.97
N ALA A 20 7.42 -4.05 8.34
CA ALA A 20 6.54 -2.94 7.96
C ALA A 20 6.06 -2.15 9.19
N THR A 21 5.59 -2.85 10.23
CA THR A 21 5.15 -2.20 11.48
C THR A 21 6.30 -1.47 12.18
N ALA A 22 7.50 -2.06 12.24
CA ALA A 22 8.68 -1.41 12.81
C ALA A 22 9.12 -0.16 12.01
N ALA A 23 8.86 -0.13 10.71
CA ALA A 23 9.06 1.03 9.85
C ALA A 23 7.93 2.08 9.95
N GLY A 24 6.96 1.89 10.86
CA GLY A 24 5.83 2.81 11.05
C GLY A 24 4.74 2.69 9.99
N VAL A 25 4.75 1.64 9.16
CA VAL A 25 3.72 1.39 8.16
C VAL A 25 2.46 0.85 8.86
N LYS A 26 1.38 1.63 8.81
CA LYS A 26 0.05 1.17 9.25
C LYS A 26 -0.53 0.22 8.22
N VAL A 27 -0.47 -1.07 8.49
CA VAL A 27 -0.95 -2.13 7.58
C VAL A 27 -2.48 -2.12 7.50
N ALA A 28 -3.02 -1.98 6.30
CA ALA A 28 -4.47 -2.02 6.01
C ALA A 28 -4.88 -3.37 5.41
N LYS A 29 -4.09 -3.87 4.47
CA LYS A 29 -4.38 -5.07 3.68
C LYS A 29 -3.07 -5.73 3.25
N VAL A 30 -3.09 -7.06 3.17
CA VAL A 30 -1.97 -7.85 2.65
C VAL A 30 -2.46 -8.71 1.51
N GLU A 31 -1.72 -8.72 0.41
CA GLU A 31 -1.97 -9.60 -0.74
C GLU A 31 -0.75 -10.50 -0.95
N ILE A 32 -1.02 -11.76 -1.29
CA ILE A 32 0.01 -12.77 -1.52
C ILE A 32 -0.21 -13.37 -2.90
N GLU A 33 0.81 -13.30 -3.74
CA GLU A 33 0.82 -13.84 -5.09
C GLU A 33 2.09 -14.67 -5.28
N GLY A 34 1.97 -15.99 -5.13
CA GLY A 34 3.14 -16.88 -5.15
C GLY A 34 4.13 -16.55 -4.03
N SER A 35 5.33 -16.09 -4.39
CA SER A 35 6.38 -15.66 -3.46
C SER A 35 6.38 -14.15 -3.16
N LYS A 36 5.48 -13.38 -3.81
CA LYS A 36 5.37 -11.93 -3.63
C LYS A 36 4.36 -11.61 -2.53
N ILE A 37 4.78 -10.77 -1.60
CA ILE A 37 3.94 -10.23 -0.52
C ILE A 37 3.81 -8.72 -0.74
N THR A 38 2.58 -8.25 -0.96
CA THR A 38 2.27 -6.83 -1.10
C THR A 38 1.56 -6.36 0.17
N ILE A 39 2.11 -5.35 0.84
CA ILE A 39 1.53 -4.74 2.04
C ILE A 39 0.97 -3.38 1.66
N HIS A 40 -0.34 -3.20 1.79
CA HIS A 40 -1.03 -1.95 1.57
C HIS A 40 -1.13 -1.18 2.89
N SER A 41 -0.74 0.08 2.89
CA SER A 41 -0.84 0.95 4.05
C SER A 41 -2.13 1.79 4.03
N ASP A 42 -2.71 2.01 5.20
CA ASP A 42 -3.94 2.83 5.37
C ASP A 42 -3.64 4.34 5.41
N THR A 43 -2.37 4.72 5.26
CA THR A 43 -2.01 6.13 5.15
C THR A 43 -2.46 6.63 3.78
N ALA A 44 -3.51 7.45 3.77
CA ALA A 44 -3.86 8.25 2.59
C ALA A 44 -2.57 8.87 2.05
N ALA A 45 -2.32 8.70 0.74
CA ALA A 45 -1.18 9.32 0.10
C ALA A 45 -1.16 10.81 0.50
N PRO A 46 0.01 11.39 0.81
CA PRO A 46 0.12 12.82 1.04
C PRO A 46 -0.60 13.53 -0.10
N ALA A 47 -1.56 14.40 0.22
CA ALA A 47 -2.27 15.15 -0.79
C ALA A 47 -1.24 15.83 -1.69
N GLU A 48 -1.26 15.49 -2.98
CA GLU A 48 -0.34 16.09 -3.93
C GLU A 48 -0.57 17.61 -3.91
N PRO A 49 0.49 18.43 -3.85
CA PRO A 49 0.32 19.87 -3.81
C PRO A 49 -0.49 20.32 -5.03
N ALA A 50 -1.60 21.02 -4.79
CA ALA A 50 -2.54 21.42 -5.83
C ALA A 50 -1.80 22.15 -6.96
N SER A 51 -1.97 21.66 -8.19
CA SER A 51 -1.44 22.31 -9.38
C SER A 51 -2.12 23.65 -9.64
N ASP A 52 -1.54 24.47 -10.52
CA ASP A 52 -2.16 25.73 -10.92
C ASP A 52 -3.53 25.51 -11.59
N LEU A 53 -3.70 24.38 -12.29
CA LEU A 53 -4.97 23.98 -12.88
C LEU A 53 -6.01 23.61 -11.80
N ASP A 54 -5.62 22.88 -10.76
CA ASP A 54 -6.52 22.51 -9.64
C ASP A 54 -7.03 23.75 -8.91
N ARG A 55 -6.13 24.72 -8.68
CA ARG A 55 -6.49 26.00 -8.05
C ARG A 55 -7.45 26.81 -8.92
N TRP A 56 -7.22 26.84 -10.24
CA TRP A 56 -8.10 27.51 -11.19
C TRP A 56 -9.51 26.87 -11.22
N MET A 57 -9.60 25.53 -11.27
CA MET A 57 -10.87 24.81 -11.26
C MET A 57 -11.64 25.03 -9.96
N ALA A 58 -10.97 24.97 -8.81
CA ALA A 58 -11.58 25.19 -7.50
C ALA A 58 -12.15 26.62 -7.35
N GLY A 59 -11.46 27.63 -7.92
CA GLY A 59 -11.95 29.01 -7.94
C GLY A 59 -13.21 29.20 -8.78
N ARG A 60 -13.41 28.38 -9.81
CA ARG A 60 -14.54 28.46 -10.73
C ARG A 60 -15.75 27.65 -10.25
N ALA A 61 -15.52 26.53 -9.57
CA ALA A 61 -16.58 25.74 -8.93
C ALA A 61 -17.35 26.50 -7.83
N ARG A 62 -16.77 27.57 -7.28
CA ARG A 62 -17.44 28.46 -6.30
C ARG A 62 -18.34 29.54 -6.93
N GLN A 63 -18.33 29.68 -8.26
CA GLN A 63 -19.05 30.74 -8.99
C GLN A 63 -20.28 30.21 -9.75
N ALA A 64 -20.60 28.91 -9.62
CA ALA A 64 -21.82 28.28 -10.13
C ALA A 64 -22.71 27.90 -8.94
#